data_AF-A0A8J5ST53-F1
#
_entry.id   AF-A0A8J5ST53-F1
#
_cell.length_a   1.000
_cell.length_b   1.000
_cell.length_c   1.000
_cell.angle_alpha   90.00
_cell.angle_beta   90.00
_cell.angle_gamma   90.00
#
_symmetry.space_group_name_H-M   'P 1'
#
loop_
_entity.id
_entity.type
_entity.pdbx_description
1 polymer ?
#
loop_
_entity_poly.entity_id
_entity_poly.type
_entity_poly.pdbx_seq_one_letter_code
_entity_poly.pdbx_strand_id
1 'polypeptide(L)'
;MHYIEKLETELRNCYQEIDYLQDQLNIRNVEANFMGEHIRSLELKLTELEKFPERVRVIDDELMRSDSQCWLLMEEVRCQDEKLKKAALQIEKLENGNLDSQCEIESLKLDLTTLEQRLFDADSFGQHVSADKAILENKLREYELQLQEAQKTIDCLVRENKEIKELLPRGSAKLPKHSALTSDGQLDKTIEKVKGHAGYEKDSAVLEKMAKRSEESDLLIEQLKEELREQKLKAKEDAEDLTQEMAELRYQITGMLEEEYKRRSCIEQAAIQQIQELEAQVSKEQRKLSGALRRLQESHELAHKQSMEIKKLKDSLGRFNSALNLRTVCRSCSCGFCAMLLELSNCSVEGPVDARSSNGKSQNQALLEWRPDEASDGEAG
;
A
#
# COMPACT_ATOMS: atom_id res chain seq x y z
N MET A 1 -87.34 -50.50 76.78
CA MET A 1 -86.61 -49.23 76.86
C MET A 1 -85.13 -49.43 76.56
N HIS A 2 -84.34 -50.08 77.43
CA HIS A 2 -82.89 -50.29 77.27
C HIS A 2 -82.40 -50.79 75.88
N TYR A 3 -83.13 -51.67 75.20
CA TYR A 3 -82.78 -52.14 73.85
C TYR A 3 -82.85 -51.05 72.77
N ILE A 4 -83.77 -50.08 72.93
CA ILE A 4 -83.94 -48.96 71.99
C ILE A 4 -82.79 -47.96 72.15
N GLU A 5 -82.47 -47.59 73.39
CA GLU A 5 -81.33 -46.70 73.72
C GLU A 5 -80.00 -47.26 73.19
N LYS A 6 -79.84 -48.59 73.24
CA LYS A 6 -78.66 -49.27 72.67
C LYS A 6 -78.62 -49.13 71.15
N LEU A 7 -79.72 -49.38 70.45
CA LEU A 7 -79.81 -49.21 68.99
C LEU A 7 -79.61 -47.75 68.56
N GLU A 8 -80.11 -46.77 69.32
CA GLU A 8 -79.88 -45.34 69.06
C GLU A 8 -78.41 -44.95 69.24
N THR A 9 -77.71 -45.59 70.19
CA THR A 9 -76.27 -45.39 70.41
C THR A 9 -75.46 -46.02 69.29
N GLU A 10 -75.78 -47.26 68.89
CA GLU A 10 -75.15 -47.95 67.76
C GLU A 10 -75.36 -47.18 66.45
N LEU A 11 -76.59 -46.71 66.18
CA LEU A 11 -76.90 -45.88 65.01
C LEU A 11 -76.10 -44.57 65.00
N ARG A 12 -75.95 -43.90 66.16
CA ARG A 12 -75.13 -42.68 66.28
C ARG A 12 -73.66 -42.96 65.99
N ASN A 13 -73.12 -44.07 66.47
CA ASN A 13 -71.75 -44.49 66.18
C ASN A 13 -71.56 -44.79 64.68
N CYS A 14 -72.53 -45.46 64.05
CA CYS A 14 -72.49 -45.70 62.60
C CYS A 14 -72.51 -44.39 61.79
N TYR A 15 -73.29 -43.38 62.17
CA TYR A 15 -73.24 -42.07 61.52
C TYR A 15 -71.87 -41.40 61.65
N GLN A 16 -71.27 -41.42 62.86
CA GLN A 16 -69.93 -40.86 63.08
C GLN A 16 -68.83 -41.59 62.29
N GLU A 17 -68.95 -42.91 62.15
CA GLU A 17 -68.03 -43.71 61.32
C GLU A 17 -68.20 -43.42 59.83
N ILE A 18 -69.45 -43.23 59.36
CA ILE A 18 -69.73 -42.81 57.97
C ILE A 18 -69.11 -41.43 57.69
N ASP A 19 -69.33 -40.44 58.56
CA ASP A 19 -68.75 -39.09 58.41
C ASP A 19 -67.21 -39.14 58.38
N TYR A 20 -66.59 -39.92 59.26
CA TYR A 20 -65.14 -40.11 59.30
C TYR A 20 -64.58 -40.76 58.02
N LEU A 21 -65.26 -41.79 57.50
CA LEU A 21 -64.87 -42.45 56.26
C LEU A 21 -65.09 -41.54 55.04
N GLN A 22 -66.13 -40.69 55.06
CA GLN A 22 -66.39 -39.67 54.05
C GLN A 22 -65.23 -38.65 54.01
N ASP A 23 -64.78 -38.16 55.16
CA ASP A 23 -63.64 -37.23 55.26
C ASP A 23 -62.32 -37.87 54.81
N GLN A 24 -62.06 -39.13 55.20
CA GLN A 24 -60.89 -39.86 54.67
C GLN A 24 -60.95 -39.99 53.14
N LEU A 25 -62.11 -40.35 52.59
CA LEU A 25 -62.30 -40.47 51.14
C LEU A 25 -62.08 -39.13 50.42
N ASN A 26 -62.57 -38.03 50.99
CA ASN A 26 -62.36 -36.68 50.48
C ASN A 26 -60.87 -36.31 50.43
N ILE A 27 -60.12 -36.57 51.51
CA ILE A 27 -58.67 -36.32 51.57
C ILE A 27 -57.94 -37.13 50.49
N ARG A 28 -58.20 -38.45 50.40
CA ARG A 28 -57.57 -39.31 49.39
C ARG A 28 -57.93 -38.92 47.96
N ASN A 29 -59.13 -38.39 47.73
CA ASN A 29 -59.54 -37.88 46.42
C ASN A 29 -58.77 -36.60 46.04
N VAL A 30 -58.52 -35.69 46.99
CA VAL A 30 -57.67 -34.50 46.76
C VAL A 30 -56.22 -34.90 46.48
N GLU A 31 -55.66 -35.84 47.25
CA GLU A 31 -54.32 -36.39 47.01
C GLU A 31 -54.21 -37.04 45.61
N ALA A 32 -55.20 -37.84 45.22
CA ALA A 32 -55.26 -38.48 43.90
C ALA A 32 -55.32 -37.46 42.76
N ASN A 33 -56.09 -36.38 42.92
CA ASN A 33 -56.15 -35.30 41.93
C ASN A 33 -54.81 -34.57 41.79
N PHE A 34 -54.15 -34.22 42.90
CA PHE A 34 -52.84 -33.58 42.89
C PHE A 34 -51.76 -34.47 42.25
N MET A 35 -51.74 -35.77 42.57
CA MET A 35 -50.85 -36.74 41.90
C MET A 35 -51.16 -36.85 40.40
N GLY A 36 -52.43 -36.85 40.01
CA GLY A 36 -52.86 -36.87 38.61
C GLY A 36 -52.39 -35.64 37.82
N GLU A 37 -52.44 -34.45 38.41
CA GLU A 37 -51.89 -33.23 37.79
C GLU A 37 -50.36 -33.27 37.67
N HIS A 38 -49.67 -33.79 38.69
CA HIS A 38 -48.22 -33.96 38.63
C HIS A 38 -47.81 -34.95 37.52
N ILE A 39 -48.51 -36.08 37.40
CA ILE A 39 -48.30 -37.06 36.32
C ILE A 39 -48.49 -36.41 34.94
N ARG A 40 -49.60 -35.69 34.71
CA ARG A 40 -49.82 -34.96 33.44
C ARG A 40 -48.71 -33.94 33.13
N SER A 41 -48.20 -33.25 34.15
CA SER A 41 -47.07 -32.32 33.97
C SER A 41 -45.76 -33.04 33.61
N LEU A 42 -45.54 -34.26 34.13
CA LEU A 42 -44.37 -35.08 33.78
C LEU A 42 -44.51 -35.66 32.38
N GLU A 43 -45.68 -36.19 32.02
CA GLU A 43 -46.00 -36.67 30.67
C GLU A 43 -45.73 -35.59 29.61
N LEU A 44 -46.22 -34.36 29.83
CA LEU A 44 -45.97 -33.24 28.92
C LEU A 44 -44.47 -32.97 28.73
N LYS A 45 -43.69 -32.90 29.81
CA LYS A 45 -42.23 -32.71 29.77
C LYS A 45 -41.52 -33.87 29.06
N LEU A 46 -42.01 -35.09 29.22
CA LEU A 46 -41.45 -36.28 28.58
C LEU A 46 -41.65 -36.20 27.05
N THR A 47 -42.83 -35.80 26.57
CA THR A 47 -43.07 -35.57 25.12
C THR A 47 -42.25 -34.41 24.52
N GLU A 48 -41.77 -33.47 25.34
CA GLU A 48 -40.84 -32.41 24.90
C GLU A 48 -39.39 -32.89 24.83
N LEU A 49 -38.99 -33.77 25.75
CA LEU A 49 -37.70 -34.46 25.76
C LEU A 49 -37.57 -35.49 24.65
N GLU A 50 -38.65 -36.18 24.27
CA GLU A 50 -38.68 -37.09 23.10
C GLU A 50 -38.33 -36.39 21.79
N LYS A 51 -38.56 -35.06 21.70
CA LYS A 51 -38.19 -34.24 20.54
C LYS A 51 -36.74 -33.73 20.59
N PHE A 52 -36.01 -33.96 21.69
CA PHE A 52 -34.63 -33.49 21.84
C PHE A 52 -33.63 -34.20 20.91
N PRO A 53 -33.66 -35.54 20.72
CA PRO A 53 -32.75 -36.22 19.80
C PRO A 53 -32.86 -35.73 18.35
N GLU A 54 -34.08 -35.41 17.91
CA GLU A 54 -34.33 -34.82 16.58
C GLU A 54 -33.68 -33.43 16.44
N ARG A 55 -33.81 -32.57 17.47
CA ARG A 55 -33.14 -31.26 17.50
C ARG A 55 -31.62 -31.38 17.50
N VAL A 56 -31.07 -32.35 18.24
CA VAL A 56 -29.63 -32.62 18.25
C VAL A 56 -29.16 -33.06 16.87
N ARG A 57 -29.86 -34.00 16.22
CA ARG A 57 -29.50 -34.46 14.86
C ARG A 57 -29.48 -33.32 13.84
N VAL A 58 -30.47 -32.43 13.87
CA VAL A 58 -30.50 -31.26 12.97
C VAL A 58 -29.29 -30.35 13.20
N ILE A 59 -28.89 -30.12 14.46
CA ILE A 59 -27.71 -29.33 14.80
C ILE A 59 -26.42 -30.03 14.35
N ASP A 60 -26.30 -31.35 14.52
CA ASP A 60 -25.15 -32.13 14.05
C ASP A 60 -25.05 -32.10 12.50
N ASP A 61 -26.17 -32.24 11.79
CA ASP A 61 -26.24 -32.13 10.32
C ASP A 61 -25.89 -30.71 9.83
N GLU A 62 -26.23 -29.68 10.61
CA GLU A 62 -25.84 -28.28 10.34
C GLU A 62 -24.34 -28.04 10.57
N LEU A 63 -23.79 -28.58 11.66
CA LEU A 63 -22.36 -28.51 11.99
C LEU A 63 -21.51 -29.20 10.91
N MET A 64 -21.83 -30.45 10.56
CA MET A 64 -21.10 -31.22 9.55
C MET A 64 -21.10 -30.53 8.17
N ARG A 65 -22.19 -29.85 7.82
CA ARG A 65 -22.29 -29.04 6.59
C ARG A 65 -21.43 -27.77 6.67
N SER A 66 -21.46 -27.08 7.81
CA SER A 66 -20.64 -25.90 8.08
C SER A 66 -19.14 -26.23 8.03
N ASP A 67 -18.73 -27.33 8.67
CA ASP A 67 -17.34 -27.79 8.67
C ASP A 67 -16.86 -28.13 7.25
N SER A 68 -17.72 -28.78 6.45
CA SER A 68 -17.44 -29.07 5.03
C SER A 68 -17.26 -27.80 4.19
N GLN A 69 -18.07 -26.75 4.44
CA GLN A 69 -17.94 -25.45 3.77
C GLN A 69 -16.67 -24.72 4.21
N CYS A 70 -16.36 -24.73 5.51
CA CYS A 70 -15.16 -24.13 6.07
C CYS A 70 -13.89 -24.77 5.48
N TRP A 71 -13.87 -26.10 5.34
CA TRP A 71 -12.77 -26.82 4.71
C TRP A 71 -12.56 -26.42 3.24
N LEU A 72 -13.63 -26.32 2.45
CA LEU A 72 -13.55 -25.87 1.05
C LEU A 72 -13.01 -24.44 0.93
N LEU A 73 -13.45 -23.52 1.81
CA LEU A 73 -12.96 -22.15 1.84
C LEU A 73 -11.48 -22.07 2.22
N MET A 74 -11.02 -22.87 3.20
CA MET A 74 -9.60 -22.93 3.55
C MET A 74 -8.73 -23.47 2.40
N GLU A 75 -9.22 -24.47 1.66
CA GLU A 75 -8.53 -25.00 0.48
C GLU A 75 -8.45 -23.95 -0.64
N GLU A 76 -9.52 -23.20 -0.89
CA GLU A 76 -9.51 -22.11 -1.87
C GLU A 76 -8.52 -21.00 -1.46
N VAL A 77 -8.56 -20.55 -0.20
CA VAL A 77 -7.62 -19.55 0.34
C VAL A 77 -6.18 -20.03 0.19
N ARG A 78 -5.88 -21.30 0.46
CA ARG A 78 -4.54 -21.87 0.24
C ARG A 78 -4.12 -21.82 -1.23
N CYS A 79 -5.01 -22.19 -2.14
CA CYS A 79 -4.76 -22.12 -3.59
C CYS A 79 -4.53 -20.67 -4.07
N GLN A 80 -5.23 -19.69 -3.49
CA GLN A 80 -5.03 -18.27 -3.79
C GLN A 80 -3.69 -17.75 -3.23
N ASP A 81 -3.32 -18.12 -2.00
CA ASP A 81 -2.03 -17.80 -1.37
C ASP A 81 -0.82 -18.35 -2.17
N GLU A 82 -0.90 -19.58 -2.69
CA GLU A 82 0.12 -20.14 -3.59
C GLU A 82 0.25 -19.35 -4.91
N LYS A 83 -0.87 -18.89 -5.49
CA LYS A 83 -0.86 -18.04 -6.69
C LYS A 83 -0.22 -16.68 -6.40
N LEU A 84 -0.56 -16.06 -5.27
CA LEU A 84 0.01 -14.78 -4.83
C LEU A 84 1.53 -14.89 -4.60
N LYS A 85 2.00 -15.94 -3.91
CA LYS A 85 3.43 -16.22 -3.73
C LYS A 85 4.16 -16.38 -5.07
N LYS A 86 3.56 -17.07 -6.03
CA LYS A 86 4.13 -17.23 -7.38
C LYS A 86 4.19 -15.89 -8.14
N ALA A 87 3.17 -15.04 -8.02
CA ALA A 87 3.16 -13.71 -8.62
C ALA A 87 4.22 -12.80 -7.99
N ALA A 88 4.37 -12.81 -6.66
CA ALA A 88 5.39 -12.06 -5.94
C ALA A 88 6.82 -12.43 -6.41
N LEU A 89 7.12 -13.72 -6.54
CA LEU A 89 8.40 -14.20 -7.07
C LEU A 89 8.66 -13.79 -8.54
N GLN A 90 7.60 -13.60 -9.33
CA GLN A 90 7.73 -13.09 -10.70
C GLN A 90 8.01 -11.58 -10.72
N ILE A 91 7.37 -10.82 -9.83
CA ILE A 91 7.62 -9.38 -9.65
C ILE A 91 9.06 -9.15 -9.19
N GLU A 92 9.51 -9.82 -8.13
CA GLU A 92 10.89 -9.73 -7.62
C GLU A 92 11.93 -10.04 -8.71
N LYS A 93 11.68 -11.05 -9.55
CA LYS A 93 12.55 -11.38 -10.67
C LYS A 93 12.60 -10.28 -11.75
N LEU A 94 11.47 -9.63 -12.03
CA LEU A 94 11.39 -8.52 -12.98
C LEU A 94 12.04 -7.25 -12.42
N GLU A 95 11.85 -6.96 -11.13
CA GLU A 95 12.48 -5.84 -10.43
C GLU A 95 14.01 -5.95 -10.44
N ASN A 96 14.56 -7.13 -10.16
CA ASN A 96 16.00 -7.39 -10.24
C ASN A 96 16.54 -7.17 -11.67
N GLY A 97 15.89 -7.74 -12.70
CA GLY A 97 16.31 -7.52 -14.09
C GLY A 97 16.19 -6.07 -14.55
N ASN A 98 15.20 -5.34 -14.05
CA ASN A 98 15.04 -3.91 -14.31
C ASN A 98 16.19 -3.10 -13.65
N LEU A 99 16.55 -3.41 -12.40
CA LEU A 99 17.68 -2.80 -11.69
C LEU A 99 19.02 -3.05 -12.41
N ASP A 100 19.26 -4.28 -12.90
CA ASP A 100 20.46 -4.60 -13.69
C ASP A 100 20.52 -3.72 -14.96
N SER A 101 19.42 -3.67 -15.74
CA SER A 101 19.36 -2.85 -16.96
C SER A 101 19.48 -1.34 -16.69
N GLN A 102 18.95 -0.84 -15.56
CA GLN A 102 19.07 0.54 -15.15
C GLN A 102 20.53 0.90 -14.81
N CYS A 103 21.26 -0.01 -14.14
CA CYS A 103 22.69 0.16 -13.87
C CYS A 103 23.52 0.22 -15.17
N GLU A 104 23.19 -0.62 -16.16
CA GLU A 104 23.84 -0.58 -17.48
C GLU A 104 23.59 0.76 -18.20
N ILE A 105 22.33 1.25 -18.20
CA ILE A 105 21.96 2.54 -18.80
C ILE A 105 22.69 3.70 -18.11
N GLU A 106 22.78 3.70 -16.78
CA GLU A 106 23.48 4.74 -16.02
C GLU A 106 25.00 4.72 -16.27
N SER A 107 25.62 3.54 -16.43
CA SER A 107 27.02 3.43 -16.85
C SER A 107 27.25 4.00 -18.25
N LEU A 108 26.42 3.61 -19.23
CA LEU A 108 26.53 4.09 -20.61
C LEU A 108 26.32 5.61 -20.71
N LYS A 109 25.44 6.18 -19.87
CA LYS A 109 25.25 7.62 -19.75
C LYS A 109 26.51 8.33 -19.22
N LEU A 110 27.22 7.73 -18.27
CA LEU A 110 28.48 8.27 -17.75
C LEU A 110 29.58 8.26 -18.83
N ASP A 111 29.69 7.16 -19.58
CA ASP A 111 30.62 7.04 -20.70
C ASP A 111 30.32 8.03 -21.81
N LEU A 112 29.03 8.23 -22.14
CA LEU A 112 28.59 9.22 -23.13
C LEU A 112 29.02 10.64 -22.72
N THR A 113 28.73 11.08 -21.49
CA THR A 113 29.15 12.42 -21.03
C THR A 113 30.68 12.59 -21.00
N THR A 114 31.42 11.50 -20.77
CA THR A 114 32.89 11.50 -20.87
C THR A 114 33.38 11.64 -22.31
N LEU A 115 32.68 11.06 -23.28
CA LEU A 115 32.96 11.22 -24.72
C LEU A 115 32.57 12.61 -25.23
N GLU A 116 31.45 13.16 -24.79
CA GLU A 116 31.02 14.53 -25.10
C GLU A 116 32.06 15.57 -24.66
N GLN A 117 32.58 15.45 -23.42
CA GLN A 117 33.65 16.33 -22.94
C GLN A 117 34.93 16.20 -23.78
N ARG A 118 35.33 14.97 -24.13
CA ARG A 118 36.52 14.74 -24.99
C ARG A 118 36.35 15.30 -26.40
N LEU A 119 35.14 15.27 -26.97
CA LEU A 119 34.85 15.90 -28.26
C LEU A 119 34.93 17.42 -28.18
N PHE A 120 34.40 18.02 -27.11
CA PHE A 120 34.52 19.46 -26.86
C PHE A 120 36.00 19.89 -26.69
N ASP A 121 36.76 19.15 -25.90
CA ASP A 121 38.20 19.39 -25.72
C ASP A 121 38.96 19.28 -27.06
N ALA A 122 38.66 18.26 -27.87
CA ALA A 122 39.27 18.03 -29.17
C ALA A 122 38.94 19.13 -30.19
N ASP A 123 37.70 19.63 -30.22
CA ASP A 123 37.31 20.75 -31.09
C ASP A 123 38.04 22.04 -30.66
N SER A 124 38.11 22.33 -29.36
CA SER A 124 38.86 23.49 -28.85
C SER A 124 40.35 23.43 -29.25
N PHE A 125 40.96 22.25 -29.19
CA PHE A 125 42.34 22.04 -29.64
C PHE A 125 42.47 22.20 -31.16
N GLY A 126 41.50 21.71 -31.94
CA GLY A 126 41.42 21.92 -33.39
C GLY A 126 41.37 23.40 -33.78
N GLN A 127 40.57 24.20 -33.06
CA GLN A 127 40.49 25.65 -33.25
C GLN A 127 41.85 26.33 -32.96
N HIS A 128 42.53 25.96 -31.88
CA HIS A 128 43.88 26.46 -31.57
C HIS A 128 44.91 26.11 -32.66
N VAL A 129 44.94 24.85 -33.11
CA VAL A 129 45.84 24.40 -34.19
C VAL A 129 45.55 25.13 -35.50
N SER A 130 44.28 25.40 -35.82
CA SER A 130 43.90 26.18 -37.00
C SER A 130 44.36 27.64 -36.90
N ALA A 131 44.28 28.25 -35.71
CA ALA A 131 44.76 29.62 -35.48
C ALA A 131 46.29 29.71 -35.62
N ASP A 132 47.03 28.78 -35.01
CA ASP A 132 48.50 28.72 -35.10
C ASP A 132 48.97 28.47 -36.55
N LYS A 133 48.27 27.59 -37.28
CA LYS A 133 48.50 27.36 -38.71
C LYS A 133 48.35 28.65 -39.52
N ALA A 134 47.27 29.41 -39.31
CA ALA A 134 47.05 30.68 -40.01
C ALA A 134 48.15 31.73 -39.69
N ILE A 135 48.63 31.77 -38.44
CA ILE A 135 49.78 32.61 -38.05
C ILE A 135 51.05 32.18 -38.79
N LEU A 136 51.30 30.87 -38.91
CA LEU A 136 52.47 30.33 -39.59
C LEU A 136 52.43 30.60 -41.11
N GLU A 137 51.28 30.42 -41.75
CA GLU A 137 51.06 30.74 -43.17
C GLU A 137 51.25 32.23 -43.47
N ASN A 138 50.83 33.12 -42.58
CA ASN A 138 51.08 34.56 -42.72
C ASN A 138 52.58 34.90 -42.67
N LYS A 139 53.33 34.32 -41.73
CA LYS A 139 54.79 34.48 -41.65
C LYS A 139 55.51 33.89 -42.86
N LEU A 140 55.03 32.76 -43.39
CA LEU A 140 55.58 32.16 -44.59
C LEU A 140 55.42 33.11 -45.80
N ARG A 141 54.22 33.65 -46.02
CA ARG A 141 53.97 34.66 -47.07
C ARG A 141 54.83 35.91 -46.91
N GLU A 142 55.08 36.36 -45.67
CA GLU A 142 55.96 37.49 -45.39
C GLU A 142 57.43 37.20 -45.75
N TYR A 143 57.95 36.02 -45.40
CA TYR A 143 59.30 35.59 -45.79
C TYR A 143 59.43 35.34 -47.30
N GLU A 144 58.39 34.83 -47.97
CA GLU A 144 58.34 34.70 -49.44
C GLU A 144 58.43 36.08 -50.12
N LEU A 145 57.73 37.09 -49.60
CA LEU A 145 57.80 38.46 -50.10
C LEU A 145 59.22 39.05 -49.90
N GLN A 146 59.79 38.92 -48.70
CA GLN A 146 61.15 39.38 -48.40
C GLN A 146 62.20 38.71 -49.30
N LEU A 147 62.08 37.40 -49.57
CA LEU A 147 62.92 36.69 -50.53
C LEU A 147 62.77 37.25 -51.95
N GLN A 148 61.55 37.55 -52.38
CA GLN A 148 61.30 38.11 -53.71
C GLN A 148 61.87 39.54 -53.84
N GLU A 149 61.83 40.35 -52.79
CA GLU A 149 62.44 41.69 -52.74
C GLU A 149 63.97 41.64 -52.71
N ALA A 150 64.55 40.74 -51.93
CA ALA A 150 65.98 40.47 -51.93
C ALA A 150 66.47 40.01 -53.32
N GLN A 151 65.72 39.12 -53.98
CA GLN A 151 66.03 38.67 -55.34
C GLN A 151 65.98 39.82 -56.36
N LYS A 152 64.93 40.66 -56.33
CA LYS A 152 64.86 41.88 -57.17
C LYS A 152 66.07 42.80 -56.94
N THR A 153 66.50 42.94 -55.69
CA THR A 153 67.67 43.76 -55.31
C THR A 153 68.97 43.18 -55.88
N ILE A 154 69.16 41.86 -55.79
CA ILE A 154 70.28 41.15 -56.42
C ILE A 154 70.25 41.35 -57.95
N ASP A 155 69.09 41.24 -58.60
CA ASP A 155 68.96 41.42 -60.05
C ASP A 155 69.23 42.87 -60.50
N CYS A 156 68.98 43.88 -59.66
CA CYS A 156 69.44 45.25 -59.88
C CYS A 156 70.97 45.35 -59.78
N LEU A 157 71.56 44.88 -58.68
CA LEU A 157 73.01 44.94 -58.45
C LEU A 157 73.81 44.14 -59.50
N VAL A 158 73.25 43.05 -60.04
CA VAL A 158 73.86 42.27 -61.14
C VAL A 158 73.84 43.05 -62.45
N ARG A 159 72.80 43.84 -62.73
CA ARG A 159 72.74 44.74 -63.90
C ARG A 159 73.75 45.89 -63.77
N GLU A 160 73.78 46.56 -62.63
CA GLU A 160 74.75 47.63 -62.35
C GLU A 160 76.20 47.11 -62.45
N ASN A 161 76.50 45.91 -61.91
CA ASN A 161 77.82 45.29 -62.06
C ASN A 161 78.18 44.95 -63.53
N LYS A 162 77.19 44.68 -64.38
CA LYS A 162 77.40 44.46 -65.82
C LYS A 162 77.71 45.78 -66.52
N GLU A 163 76.97 46.83 -66.21
CA GLU A 163 77.19 48.19 -66.74
C GLU A 163 78.57 48.74 -66.32
N ILE A 164 78.97 48.55 -65.06
CA ILE A 164 80.31 48.91 -64.56
C ILE A 164 81.42 48.14 -65.29
N LYS A 165 81.21 46.85 -65.60
CA LYS A 165 82.15 46.05 -66.40
C LYS A 165 82.25 46.52 -67.86
N GLU A 166 81.19 47.08 -68.42
CA GLU A 166 81.17 47.62 -69.79
C GLU A 166 81.77 49.04 -69.87
N LEU A 167 81.81 49.79 -68.75
CA LEU A 167 82.43 51.12 -68.63
C LEU A 167 83.96 51.11 -68.33
N LEU A 168 84.58 49.95 -68.14
CA LEU A 168 86.01 49.81 -67.83
C LEU A 168 86.85 49.39 -69.07
N PRO A 169 87.81 50.22 -69.54
CA PRO A 169 88.68 49.86 -70.68
C PRO A 169 89.71 48.77 -70.34
N ARG A 170 89.99 47.88 -71.31
CA ARG A 170 90.95 46.77 -71.18
C ARG A 170 92.36 47.17 -71.68
N GLY A 171 93.36 47.20 -70.79
CA GLY A 171 94.80 47.24 -71.12
C GLY A 171 95.68 47.19 -69.86
N SER A 172 96.31 46.05 -69.49
CA SER A 172 97.64 45.55 -69.92
C SER A 172 98.82 46.22 -69.18
N ALA A 173 99.87 45.56 -68.66
CA ALA A 173 100.32 44.16 -68.53
C ALA A 173 101.43 44.09 -67.41
N LYS A 174 101.96 42.97 -66.87
CA LYS A 174 102.75 41.88 -67.50
C LYS A 174 102.99 40.65 -66.56
N LEU A 175 103.26 39.50 -67.20
CA LEU A 175 103.91 38.22 -66.74
C LEU A 175 105.36 38.44 -66.20
N PRO A 176 106.19 37.43 -65.76
CA PRO A 176 106.21 35.94 -65.99
C PRO A 176 106.30 35.09 -64.68
N LYS A 177 106.47 33.74 -64.58
CA LYS A 177 106.39 32.47 -65.38
C LYS A 177 106.24 31.28 -64.36
N HIS A 178 105.88 30.03 -64.68
CA HIS A 178 106.70 28.98 -65.34
C HIS A 178 105.88 27.73 -65.78
N SER A 179 106.36 27.08 -66.85
CA SER A 179 106.10 25.72 -67.41
C SER A 179 105.17 24.74 -66.64
N ALA A 180 104.12 24.12 -67.21
CA ALA A 180 103.93 23.37 -68.48
C ALA A 180 104.29 21.86 -68.41
N LEU A 181 103.27 20.99 -68.57
CA LEU A 181 103.28 19.80 -69.46
C LEU A 181 101.86 19.19 -69.61
N THR A 182 101.69 18.37 -70.64
CA THR A 182 100.42 17.91 -71.26
C THR A 182 99.92 16.55 -70.75
N SER A 183 98.59 16.35 -70.71
CA SER A 183 97.93 15.08 -71.10
C SER A 183 96.42 15.26 -71.29
N ASP A 184 95.84 14.47 -72.20
CA ASP A 184 94.41 14.24 -72.38
C ASP A 184 93.70 13.74 -71.10
N GLY A 185 92.39 13.94 -71.02
CA GLY A 185 91.53 13.17 -70.12
C GLY A 185 90.41 13.93 -69.39
N GLN A 186 89.27 14.06 -70.05
CA GLN A 186 87.96 13.70 -69.46
C GLN A 186 87.64 14.16 -68.02
N LEU A 187 87.07 15.37 -67.86
CA LEU A 187 85.88 15.58 -67.01
C LEU A 187 85.22 16.95 -67.28
N ASP A 188 84.61 17.03 -68.45
CA ASP A 188 83.55 17.99 -68.74
C ASP A 188 82.35 17.71 -67.80
N LYS A 189 82.18 18.52 -66.75
CA LYS A 189 80.97 18.56 -65.90
C LYS A 189 80.92 19.77 -64.96
N THR A 190 79.76 20.42 -64.97
CA THR A 190 79.26 21.40 -63.97
C THR A 190 80.14 22.62 -63.67
N ILE A 191 79.91 23.72 -64.40
CA ILE A 191 79.22 24.95 -63.90
C ILE A 191 78.88 25.85 -65.12
N GLU A 192 78.20 25.27 -66.12
CA GLU A 192 77.62 26.03 -67.23
C GLU A 192 76.21 25.49 -67.53
N LYS A 193 75.27 25.72 -66.59
CA LYS A 193 73.81 25.48 -66.72
C LYS A 193 73.05 25.90 -65.45
N VAL A 194 72.50 27.11 -65.44
CA VAL A 194 71.34 27.47 -64.60
C VAL A 194 70.41 28.46 -65.33
N LYS A 195 70.96 29.33 -66.21
CA LYS A 195 70.12 30.24 -66.99
C LYS A 195 69.43 29.53 -68.15
N GLY A 196 68.22 29.04 -67.88
CA GLY A 196 67.22 28.68 -68.88
C GLY A 196 66.94 27.18 -69.05
N HIS A 197 65.64 26.86 -69.07
CA HIS A 197 65.06 25.71 -69.77
C HIS A 197 65.28 24.30 -69.17
N ALA A 198 64.64 24.04 -68.01
CA ALA A 198 64.14 22.72 -67.58
C ALA A 198 63.19 22.74 -66.35
N GLY A 199 62.86 23.91 -65.79
CA GLY A 199 62.00 23.99 -64.58
C GLY A 199 60.50 23.83 -64.85
N TYR A 200 60.00 24.44 -65.93
CA TYR A 200 58.56 24.58 -66.18
C TYR A 200 57.80 23.25 -66.31
N GLU A 201 58.39 22.18 -66.87
CA GLU A 201 57.74 20.86 -66.89
C GLU A 201 57.66 20.23 -65.49
N LYS A 202 58.67 20.44 -64.64
CA LYS A 202 58.72 19.84 -63.30
C LYS A 202 57.78 20.57 -62.34
N ASP A 203 57.77 21.89 -62.39
CA ASP A 203 56.87 22.72 -61.58
C ASP A 203 55.42 22.61 -62.07
N SER A 204 55.20 22.53 -63.39
CA SER A 204 53.87 22.22 -63.95
C SER A 204 53.38 20.83 -63.55
N ALA A 205 54.24 19.80 -63.57
CA ALA A 205 53.86 18.46 -63.13
C ALA A 205 53.64 18.35 -61.60
N VAL A 206 54.21 19.26 -60.81
CA VAL A 206 53.91 19.39 -59.37
C VAL A 206 52.59 20.14 -59.16
N LEU A 207 52.35 21.23 -59.87
CA LEU A 207 51.08 21.97 -59.85
C LEU A 207 49.90 21.10 -60.32
N GLU A 208 50.07 20.32 -61.39
CA GLU A 208 49.05 19.39 -61.88
C GLU A 208 48.75 18.27 -60.86
N LYS A 209 49.78 17.79 -60.13
CA LYS A 209 49.60 16.83 -59.03
C LYS A 209 48.96 17.46 -57.80
N MET A 210 49.17 18.74 -57.53
CA MET A 210 48.45 19.47 -56.48
C MET A 210 47.00 19.73 -56.89
N ALA A 211 46.75 20.11 -58.14
CA ALA A 211 45.40 20.32 -58.68
C ALA A 211 44.57 19.03 -58.62
N LYS A 212 45.12 17.90 -59.10
CA LYS A 212 44.46 16.58 -58.98
C LYS A 212 44.20 16.19 -57.52
N ARG A 213 45.14 16.45 -56.60
CA ARG A 213 44.91 16.21 -55.17
C ARG A 213 43.89 17.16 -54.55
N SER A 214 43.73 18.37 -55.09
CA SER A 214 42.65 19.30 -54.73
C SER A 214 41.31 18.76 -55.20
N GLU A 215 41.18 18.39 -56.48
CA GLU A 215 39.96 17.80 -57.05
C GLU A 215 39.55 16.51 -56.30
N GLU A 216 40.52 15.63 -55.98
CA GLU A 216 40.31 14.44 -55.14
C GLU A 216 39.82 14.80 -53.72
N SER A 217 40.33 15.89 -53.13
CA SER A 217 39.92 16.37 -51.81
C SER A 217 38.53 17.00 -51.85
N ASP A 218 38.22 17.76 -52.90
CA ASP A 218 36.92 18.41 -53.10
C ASP A 218 35.82 17.36 -53.33
N LEU A 219 36.11 16.30 -54.11
CA LEU A 219 35.21 15.15 -54.28
C LEU A 219 34.96 14.42 -52.96
N LEU A 220 35.99 14.20 -52.13
CA LEU A 220 35.84 13.60 -50.81
C LEU A 220 35.02 14.49 -49.86
N ILE A 221 35.20 15.81 -49.93
CA ILE A 221 34.41 16.78 -49.15
C ILE A 221 32.93 16.73 -49.55
N GLU A 222 32.60 16.66 -50.85
CA GLU A 222 31.20 16.52 -51.28
C GLU A 222 30.60 15.17 -50.88
N GLN A 223 31.36 14.07 -50.97
CA GLN A 223 30.90 12.77 -50.49
C GLN A 223 30.60 12.77 -48.98
N LEU A 224 31.50 13.34 -48.16
CA LEU A 224 31.28 13.47 -46.72
C LEU A 224 30.10 14.41 -46.37
N LYS A 225 29.82 15.43 -47.19
CA LYS A 225 28.61 16.26 -47.05
C LYS A 225 27.33 15.49 -47.38
N GLU A 226 27.38 14.59 -48.34
CA GLU A 226 26.26 13.70 -48.71
C GLU A 226 25.97 12.72 -47.56
N GLU A 227 27.01 12.01 -47.09
CA GLU A 227 26.92 11.08 -45.95
C GLU A 227 26.44 11.79 -44.68
N LEU A 228 26.91 13.00 -44.38
CA LEU A 228 26.43 13.80 -43.24
C LEU A 228 24.95 14.20 -43.38
N ARG A 229 24.47 14.48 -44.61
CA ARG A 229 23.06 14.78 -44.87
C ARG A 229 22.18 13.54 -44.72
N GLU A 230 22.65 12.38 -45.18
CA GLU A 230 21.94 11.10 -45.03
C GLU A 230 21.87 10.64 -43.56
N GLN A 231 22.99 10.68 -42.83
CA GLN A 231 23.01 10.38 -41.39
C GLN A 231 22.11 11.32 -40.58
N LYS A 232 22.07 12.62 -40.94
CA LYS A 232 21.17 13.58 -40.30
C LYS A 232 19.70 13.33 -40.61
N LEU A 233 19.38 12.87 -41.82
CA LEU A 233 18.01 12.48 -42.18
C LEU A 233 17.59 11.24 -41.39
N LYS A 234 18.43 10.20 -41.37
CA LYS A 234 18.17 8.98 -40.62
C LYS A 234 17.99 9.23 -39.12
N ALA A 235 18.88 10.01 -38.50
CA ALA A 235 18.77 10.36 -37.09
C ALA A 235 17.50 11.19 -36.75
N LYS A 236 16.90 11.85 -37.76
CA LYS A 236 15.59 12.52 -37.61
C LYS A 236 14.44 11.52 -37.73
N GLU A 237 14.51 10.58 -38.66
CA GLU A 237 13.52 9.49 -38.81
C GLU A 237 13.50 8.60 -37.55
N ASP A 238 14.66 8.12 -37.09
CA ASP A 238 14.82 7.33 -35.86
C ASP A 238 14.25 8.07 -34.62
N ALA A 239 14.37 9.40 -34.57
CA ALA A 239 13.81 10.23 -33.49
C ALA A 239 12.30 10.46 -33.59
N GLU A 240 11.74 10.48 -34.81
CA GLU A 240 10.30 10.58 -35.05
C GLU A 240 9.61 9.25 -34.71
N ASP A 241 10.19 8.12 -35.12
CA ASP A 241 9.73 6.77 -34.76
C ASP A 241 9.73 6.56 -33.23
N LEU A 242 10.84 6.89 -32.55
CA LEU A 242 10.92 6.80 -31.08
C LEU A 242 9.87 7.70 -30.40
N THR A 243 9.60 8.89 -30.96
CA THR A 243 8.56 9.79 -30.43
C THR A 243 7.17 9.19 -30.58
N GLN A 244 6.89 8.48 -31.68
CA GLN A 244 5.63 7.76 -31.86
C GLN A 244 5.51 6.58 -30.89
N GLU A 245 6.53 5.74 -30.75
CA GLU A 245 6.52 4.62 -29.78
C GLU A 245 6.28 5.12 -28.35
N MET A 246 6.96 6.21 -27.94
CA MET A 246 6.72 6.85 -26.64
C MET A 246 5.28 7.37 -26.48
N ALA A 247 4.63 7.83 -27.55
CA ALA A 247 3.23 8.26 -27.50
C ALA A 247 2.28 7.07 -27.37
N GLU A 248 2.50 6.00 -28.13
CA GLU A 248 1.70 4.76 -28.06
C GLU A 248 1.79 4.11 -26.68
N LEU A 249 2.99 4.01 -26.09
CA LEU A 249 3.18 3.52 -24.73
C LEU A 249 2.48 4.41 -23.68
N ARG A 250 2.50 5.74 -23.84
CA ARG A 250 1.74 6.66 -22.96
C ARG A 250 0.24 6.38 -23.02
N TYR A 251 -0.33 6.23 -24.22
CA TYR A 251 -1.76 5.91 -24.36
C TYR A 251 -2.12 4.56 -23.73
N GLN A 252 -1.29 3.53 -23.90
CA GLN A 252 -1.50 2.23 -23.25
C GLN A 252 -1.45 2.34 -21.72
N ILE A 253 -0.47 3.04 -21.16
CA ILE A 253 -0.34 3.27 -19.70
C ILE A 253 -1.55 4.05 -19.18
N THR A 254 -1.99 5.11 -19.86
CA THR A 254 -3.18 5.88 -19.48
C THR A 254 -4.44 5.00 -19.50
N GLY A 255 -4.62 4.16 -20.52
CA GLY A 255 -5.74 3.22 -20.58
C GLY A 255 -5.76 2.22 -19.42
N MET A 256 -4.61 1.62 -19.09
CA MET A 256 -4.49 0.72 -17.93
C MET A 256 -4.76 1.43 -16.61
N LEU A 257 -4.29 2.68 -16.44
CA LEU A 257 -4.58 3.48 -15.25
C LEU A 257 -6.08 3.78 -15.12
N GLU A 258 -6.76 4.14 -16.20
CA GLU A 258 -8.22 4.36 -16.18
C GLU A 258 -9.00 3.10 -15.79
N GLU A 259 -8.58 1.91 -16.27
CA GLU A 259 -9.18 0.64 -15.84
C GLU A 259 -8.96 0.38 -14.35
N GLU A 260 -7.75 0.64 -13.83
CA GLU A 260 -7.45 0.49 -12.40
C GLU A 260 -8.26 1.47 -11.54
N TYR A 261 -8.42 2.72 -11.96
CA TYR A 261 -9.32 3.67 -11.27
C TYR A 261 -10.77 3.15 -11.22
N LYS A 262 -11.28 2.62 -12.34
CA LYS A 262 -12.64 2.01 -12.39
C LYS A 262 -12.75 0.79 -11.46
N ARG A 263 -11.77 -0.13 -11.48
CA ARG A 263 -11.74 -1.31 -10.58
C ARG A 263 -11.71 -0.90 -9.11
N ARG A 264 -10.83 0.03 -8.73
CA ARG A 264 -10.72 0.53 -7.35
C ARG A 264 -12.01 1.17 -6.87
N SER A 265 -12.64 2.02 -7.68
CA SER A 265 -13.92 2.64 -7.36
C SER A 265 -15.03 1.61 -7.11
N CYS A 266 -15.12 0.56 -7.93
CA CYS A 266 -16.07 -0.54 -7.71
C CYS A 266 -15.80 -1.31 -6.40
N ILE A 267 -14.54 -1.60 -6.08
CA ILE A 267 -14.14 -2.30 -4.85
C ILE A 267 -14.46 -1.44 -3.61
N GLU A 268 -14.11 -0.16 -3.65
CA GLU A 268 -14.39 0.80 -2.58
C GLU A 268 -15.89 0.93 -2.33
N GLN A 269 -16.70 1.06 -3.39
CA GLN A 269 -18.15 1.17 -3.26
C GLN A 269 -18.79 -0.12 -2.71
N ALA A 270 -18.29 -1.30 -3.10
CA ALA A 270 -18.73 -2.57 -2.53
C ALA A 270 -18.33 -2.72 -1.04
N ALA A 271 -17.12 -2.30 -0.67
CA ALA A 271 -16.67 -2.30 0.73
C ALA A 271 -17.51 -1.37 1.61
N ILE A 272 -17.83 -0.17 1.13
CA ILE A 272 -18.72 0.78 1.83
C ILE A 272 -20.11 0.17 2.03
N GLN A 273 -20.69 -0.47 1.01
CA GLN A 273 -21.99 -1.15 1.14
C GLN A 273 -21.97 -2.27 2.19
N GLN A 274 -20.91 -3.08 2.20
CA GLN A 274 -20.75 -4.17 3.17
C GLN A 274 -20.58 -3.63 4.61
N ILE A 275 -19.84 -2.54 4.80
CA ILE A 275 -19.70 -1.87 6.10
C ILE A 275 -21.06 -1.37 6.58
N GLN A 276 -21.82 -0.68 5.74
CA GLN A 276 -23.16 -0.16 6.08
C GLN A 276 -24.14 -1.27 6.46
N GLU A 277 -24.10 -2.42 5.78
CA GLU A 277 -24.93 -3.58 6.13
C GLU A 277 -24.55 -4.18 7.50
N LEU A 278 -23.25 -4.31 7.79
CA LEU A 278 -22.75 -4.76 9.08
C LEU A 278 -23.09 -3.78 10.21
N GLU A 279 -22.95 -2.47 10.00
CA GLU A 279 -23.34 -1.43 10.95
C GLU A 279 -24.84 -1.46 11.27
N ALA A 280 -25.67 -1.66 10.24
CA ALA A 280 -27.11 -1.83 10.40
C ALA A 280 -27.47 -3.10 11.20
N GLN A 281 -26.74 -4.21 10.97
CA GLN A 281 -26.91 -5.45 11.72
C GLN A 281 -26.47 -5.30 13.18
N VAL A 282 -25.30 -4.72 13.46
CA VAL A 282 -24.82 -4.42 14.81
C VAL A 282 -25.82 -3.53 15.55
N SER A 283 -26.30 -2.47 14.91
CA SER A 283 -27.33 -1.56 15.45
C SER A 283 -28.66 -2.25 15.74
N LYS A 284 -29.00 -3.33 15.01
CA LYS A 284 -30.21 -4.15 15.24
C LYS A 284 -30.03 -5.07 16.45
N GLU A 285 -28.89 -5.72 16.59
CA GLU A 285 -28.60 -6.57 17.74
C GLU A 285 -28.41 -5.76 19.04
N GLN A 286 -27.80 -4.58 18.98
CA GLN A 286 -27.69 -3.67 20.12
C GLN A 286 -29.08 -3.23 20.65
N ARG A 287 -30.04 -2.98 19.74
CA ARG A 287 -31.44 -2.68 20.11
C ARG A 287 -32.16 -3.89 20.73
N LYS A 288 -31.91 -5.11 20.25
CA LYS A 288 -32.43 -6.35 20.88
C LYS A 288 -31.85 -6.55 22.28
N LEU A 289 -30.54 -6.41 22.43
CA LEU A 289 -29.82 -6.60 23.69
C LEU A 289 -30.26 -5.58 24.76
N SER A 290 -30.32 -4.29 24.41
CA SER A 290 -30.84 -3.25 25.31
C SER A 290 -32.30 -3.48 25.71
N GLY A 291 -33.14 -3.95 24.78
CA GLY A 291 -34.51 -4.38 25.10
C GLY A 291 -34.58 -5.60 26.03
N ALA A 292 -33.68 -6.57 25.87
CA ALA A 292 -33.59 -7.74 26.76
C ALA A 292 -33.08 -7.37 28.16
N LEU A 293 -32.06 -6.51 28.24
CA LEU A 293 -31.51 -6.00 29.50
C LEU A 293 -32.56 -5.24 30.31
N ARG A 294 -33.39 -4.42 29.65
CA ARG A 294 -34.52 -3.73 30.31
C ARG A 294 -35.53 -4.71 30.92
N ARG A 295 -35.95 -5.74 30.17
CA ARG A 295 -36.86 -6.78 30.68
C ARG A 295 -36.26 -7.55 31.86
N LEU A 296 -34.95 -7.82 31.83
CA LEU A 296 -34.25 -8.46 32.94
C LEU A 296 -34.27 -7.58 34.20
N GLN A 297 -34.02 -6.27 34.05
CA GLN A 297 -34.07 -5.30 35.14
C GLN A 297 -35.49 -5.19 35.72
N GLU A 298 -36.52 -5.04 34.88
CA GLU A 298 -37.93 -5.02 35.28
C GLU A 298 -38.31 -6.30 36.06
N SER A 299 -37.88 -7.46 35.58
CA SER A 299 -38.08 -8.75 36.27
C SER A 299 -37.36 -8.82 37.62
N HIS A 300 -36.15 -8.26 37.72
CA HIS A 300 -35.40 -8.22 38.98
C HIS A 300 -36.07 -7.27 40.00
N GLU A 301 -36.54 -6.11 39.57
CA GLU A 301 -37.31 -5.19 40.42
C GLU A 301 -38.63 -5.81 40.91
N LEU A 302 -39.34 -6.56 40.05
CA LEU A 302 -40.56 -7.27 40.43
C LEU A 302 -40.27 -8.39 41.44
N ALA A 303 -39.24 -9.21 41.20
CA ALA A 303 -38.83 -10.27 42.12
C ALA A 303 -38.37 -9.69 43.48
N HIS A 304 -37.69 -8.54 43.49
CA HIS A 304 -37.32 -7.83 44.71
C HIS A 304 -38.56 -7.34 45.49
N LYS A 305 -39.57 -6.77 44.81
CA LYS A 305 -40.83 -6.36 45.44
C LYS A 305 -41.55 -7.55 46.07
N GLN A 306 -41.70 -8.65 45.34
CA GLN A 306 -42.29 -9.90 45.84
C GLN A 306 -41.52 -10.48 47.04
N SER A 307 -40.18 -10.49 47.00
CA SER A 307 -39.33 -10.92 48.11
C SER A 307 -39.57 -10.08 49.39
N MET A 308 -39.69 -8.76 49.24
CA MET A 308 -39.99 -7.85 50.35
C MET A 308 -41.40 -8.05 50.92
N GLU A 309 -42.39 -8.37 50.08
CA GLU A 309 -43.74 -8.73 50.52
C GLU A 309 -43.76 -10.07 51.27
N ILE A 310 -43.11 -11.10 50.72
CA ILE A 310 -42.94 -12.41 51.39
C ILE A 310 -42.26 -12.24 52.74
N LYS A 311 -41.23 -11.39 52.85
CA LYS A 311 -40.58 -11.07 54.13
C LYS A 311 -41.56 -10.43 55.12
N LYS A 312 -42.30 -9.38 54.71
CA LYS A 312 -43.33 -8.74 55.55
C LYS A 312 -44.41 -9.71 56.03
N LEU A 313 -44.87 -10.60 55.15
CA LEU A 313 -45.86 -11.64 55.49
C LEU A 313 -45.28 -12.66 56.47
N LYS A 314 -44.04 -13.12 56.26
CA LYS A 314 -43.32 -14.03 57.16
C LYS A 314 -43.11 -13.41 58.54
N ASP A 315 -42.71 -12.15 58.62
CA ASP A 315 -42.51 -11.44 59.88
C ASP A 315 -43.85 -11.28 60.63
N SER A 316 -44.95 -11.04 59.90
CA SER A 316 -46.30 -10.90 60.47
C SER A 316 -46.86 -12.23 60.97
N LEU A 317 -46.68 -13.32 60.21
CA LEU A 317 -47.00 -14.68 60.64
C LEU A 317 -46.15 -15.10 61.86
N GLY A 318 -44.87 -14.71 61.90
CA GLY A 318 -44.00 -14.90 63.05
C GLY A 318 -44.54 -14.23 64.31
N ARG A 319 -44.96 -12.97 64.23
CA ARG A 319 -45.61 -12.26 65.35
C ARG A 319 -46.90 -12.94 65.79
N PHE A 320 -47.76 -13.35 64.86
CA PHE A 320 -49.01 -14.07 65.17
C PHE A 320 -48.75 -15.41 65.86
N ASN A 321 -47.77 -16.18 65.39
CA ASN A 321 -47.40 -17.46 66.01
C ASN A 321 -46.78 -17.25 67.41
N SER A 322 -45.97 -16.21 67.60
CA SER A 322 -45.49 -15.83 68.95
C SER A 322 -46.64 -15.45 69.88
N ALA A 323 -47.65 -14.72 69.41
CA ALA A 323 -48.84 -14.38 70.19
C ALA A 323 -49.69 -15.61 70.56
N LEU A 324 -49.78 -16.62 69.68
CA LEU A 324 -50.44 -17.90 70.00
C LEU A 324 -49.66 -18.75 71.02
N ASN A 325 -48.32 -18.70 70.98
CA ASN A 325 -47.46 -19.43 71.92
C ASN A 325 -47.33 -18.72 73.28
N LEU A 326 -47.47 -17.39 73.34
CA LEU A 326 -47.80 -16.69 74.58
C LEU A 326 -49.26 -17.00 74.96
N ARG A 327 -49.45 -18.14 75.62
CA ARG A 327 -50.74 -18.57 76.18
C ARG A 327 -51.14 -17.75 77.41
N THR A 328 -51.20 -16.42 77.26
CA THR A 328 -51.71 -15.47 78.26
C THR A 328 -53.22 -15.63 78.38
N VAL A 329 -53.62 -16.65 79.14
CA VAL A 329 -55.00 -16.84 79.58
C VAL A 329 -55.44 -15.56 80.29
N CYS A 330 -56.36 -14.82 79.66
CA CYS A 330 -57.01 -13.65 80.24
C CYS A 330 -57.70 -14.07 81.54
N ARG A 331 -57.14 -13.69 82.71
CA ARG A 331 -57.68 -14.04 84.03
C ARG A 331 -59.09 -13.49 84.31
N SER A 332 -59.65 -12.67 83.42
CA SER A 332 -60.95 -12.02 83.53
C SER A 332 -61.97 -12.37 82.43
N CYS A 333 -61.65 -13.23 81.45
CA CYS A 333 -62.66 -13.79 80.53
C CYS A 333 -62.33 -15.24 80.12
N SER A 334 -63.31 -16.14 80.27
CA SER A 334 -63.25 -17.53 79.80
C SER A 334 -63.34 -17.67 78.26
N CYS A 335 -63.52 -16.57 77.54
CA CYS A 335 -63.87 -16.54 76.12
C CYS A 335 -62.70 -16.72 75.13
N GLY A 336 -61.43 -16.67 75.59
CA GLY A 336 -60.24 -16.83 74.74
C GLY A 336 -59.93 -15.69 73.75
N PHE A 337 -60.95 -14.98 73.26
CA PHE A 337 -60.84 -13.92 72.25
C PHE A 337 -60.20 -12.61 72.74
N CYS A 338 -60.33 -12.26 74.03
CA CYS A 338 -59.91 -10.95 74.54
C CYS A 338 -58.39 -10.71 74.50
N ALA A 339 -57.56 -11.76 74.56
CA ALA A 339 -56.11 -11.61 74.48
C ALA A 339 -55.65 -11.20 73.06
N MET A 340 -56.38 -11.64 72.02
CA MET A 340 -56.01 -11.41 70.62
C MET A 340 -56.26 -9.96 70.16
N LEU A 341 -57.31 -9.32 70.69
CA LEU A 341 -57.72 -7.96 70.32
C LEU A 341 -56.80 -6.86 70.91
N LEU A 342 -56.21 -7.09 72.08
CA LEU A 342 -55.32 -6.12 72.75
C LEU A 342 -53.97 -5.96 72.03
N GLU A 343 -53.39 -7.06 71.55
CA GLU A 343 -52.12 -7.03 70.78
C GLU A 343 -52.32 -6.41 69.37
N LEU A 344 -53.44 -6.71 68.71
CA LEU A 344 -53.76 -6.15 67.39
C LEU A 344 -54.00 -4.63 67.42
N SER A 345 -54.48 -4.09 68.54
CA SER A 345 -54.74 -2.64 68.69
C SER A 345 -53.47 -1.77 68.76
N ASN A 346 -52.29 -2.36 69.01
CA ASN A 346 -51.02 -1.64 69.13
C ASN A 346 -50.18 -1.65 67.82
N CYS A 347 -50.70 -2.25 66.75
CA CYS A 347 -50.00 -2.35 65.47
C CYS A 347 -50.12 -1.05 64.64
N SER A 348 -49.50 0.04 65.12
CA SER A 348 -49.29 1.24 64.29
C SER A 348 -48.25 0.96 63.19
N VAL A 349 -48.51 1.43 61.98
CA VAL A 349 -47.61 1.22 60.83
C VAL A 349 -46.52 2.29 60.82
N GLU A 350 -45.43 2.03 61.54
CA GLU A 350 -44.19 2.82 61.44
C GLU A 350 -43.09 1.96 60.81
N GLY A 351 -42.68 2.33 59.60
CA GLY A 351 -41.62 1.65 58.87
C GLY A 351 -40.22 2.04 59.37
N PRO A 352 -39.21 1.16 59.30
CA PRO A 352 -37.85 1.51 59.69
C PRO A 352 -37.25 2.50 58.69
N VAL A 353 -36.75 3.62 59.19
CA VAL A 353 -35.82 4.49 58.48
C VAL A 353 -34.43 3.83 58.55
N ASP A 354 -34.02 3.13 57.49
CA ASP A 354 -32.70 2.50 57.47
C ASP A 354 -31.58 3.54 57.23
N ALA A 355 -30.75 3.70 58.25
CA ALA A 355 -29.56 4.54 58.22
C ALA A 355 -28.44 3.89 57.38
N ARG A 356 -27.62 4.76 56.78
CA ARG A 356 -26.57 4.40 55.82
C ARG A 356 -25.34 3.74 56.49
N SER A 357 -24.65 2.93 55.69
CA SER A 357 -23.19 2.67 55.75
C SER A 357 -22.66 1.53 56.63
N SER A 358 -22.35 0.40 56.00
CA SER A 358 -21.00 -0.19 56.12
C SER A 358 -20.49 -0.63 54.73
N ASN A 359 -19.18 -0.84 54.60
CA ASN A 359 -18.45 -0.73 53.33
C ASN A 359 -17.92 -2.10 52.86
N GLY A 360 -18.21 -2.48 51.61
CA GLY A 360 -17.80 -3.75 51.02
C GLY A 360 -17.56 -3.63 49.51
N LYS A 361 -16.29 -3.50 49.12
CA LYS A 361 -15.87 -3.33 47.72
C LYS A 361 -16.16 -4.58 46.88
N SER A 362 -16.59 -4.37 45.64
CA SER A 362 -16.07 -5.13 44.50
C SER A 362 -15.80 -4.16 43.35
N GLN A 363 -14.59 -4.26 42.79
CA GLN A 363 -14.18 -3.46 41.64
C GLN A 363 -14.83 -4.02 40.39
N ASN A 364 -15.40 -3.15 39.54
CA ASN A 364 -15.30 -3.18 38.08
C ASN A 364 -16.20 -2.09 37.49
N GLN A 365 -15.62 -0.91 37.26
CA GLN A 365 -16.23 0.10 36.41
C GLN A 365 -15.15 0.63 35.47
N ALA A 366 -15.04 -0.01 34.30
CA ALA A 366 -14.32 0.56 33.18
C ALA A 366 -15.07 1.84 32.77
N LEU A 367 -14.42 2.99 32.94
CA LEU A 367 -14.93 4.28 32.54
C LEU A 367 -14.81 4.39 31.01
N LEU A 368 -15.81 3.89 30.28
CA LEU A 368 -16.00 4.24 28.88
C LEU A 368 -16.54 5.66 28.82
N GLU A 369 -15.61 6.61 28.71
CA GLU A 369 -15.87 8.02 28.44
C GLU A 369 -16.52 8.16 27.06
N TRP A 370 -17.85 8.24 27.04
CA TRP A 370 -18.61 8.64 25.85
C TRP A 370 -18.35 10.12 25.57
N ARG A 371 -17.50 10.41 24.58
CA ARG A 371 -17.59 11.68 23.86
C ARG A 371 -18.74 11.60 22.85
N PRO A 372 -19.62 12.62 22.78
CA PRO A 372 -20.40 12.87 21.58
C PRO A 372 -19.46 13.31 20.45
N ASP A 373 -19.79 12.96 19.21
CA ASP A 373 -19.14 13.55 18.04
C ASP A 373 -19.41 15.06 17.99
N GLU A 374 -18.34 15.85 17.93
CA GLU A 374 -18.42 17.23 17.49
C GLU A 374 -18.72 17.20 15.99
N ALA A 375 -19.82 17.82 15.58
CA ALA A 375 -20.14 17.99 14.17
C ALA A 375 -19.04 18.84 13.51
N SER A 376 -18.30 18.27 12.56
CA SER A 376 -17.50 19.07 11.65
C SER A 376 -18.44 19.73 10.65
N ASP A 377 -18.92 20.92 10.99
CA ASP A 377 -19.46 21.85 10.00
C ASP A 377 -18.41 22.10 8.90
N GLY A 378 -18.90 22.38 7.69
CA GLY A 378 -18.07 22.72 6.55
C GLY A 378 -17.66 24.20 6.51
N GLU A 379 -17.02 24.58 5.39
CA GLU A 379 -16.45 25.91 5.08
C GLU A 379 -15.22 26.26 5.95
N ALA A 380 -14.02 26.50 5.41
CA ALA A 380 -13.67 27.23 4.20
C ALA A 380 -12.21 26.94 3.76
N GLY A 381 -11.87 27.24 2.49
CA GLY A 381 -10.49 27.20 1.97
C GLY A 381 -10.41 26.83 0.50
#